data_AF-A0A401GXQ2-F1
#
_entry.id   AF-A0A401GXQ2-F1
#
_cell.length_a   1.000
_cell.length_b   1.000
_cell.length_c   1.000
_cell.angle_alpha   90.00
_cell.angle_beta   90.00
_cell.angle_gamma   90.00
#
_symmetry.space_group_name_H-M   'P 1'
#
loop_
_entity.id
_entity.type
_entity.pdbx_description
1 polymer ?
#
loop_
_entity_poly.entity_id
_entity_poly.type
_entity_poly.pdbx_seq_one_letter_code
_entity_poly.pdbx_strand_id
1 'polypeptide(L)'
;MDDNQFYYKDIENITGFAQHQIIMSVIQEEWFRGKTDLGIFYESHFRLFLLELLALVITLLEFCISEWSDGSFTKGVFDEKNWKPKYDEHLVKVQEWNNLSPEVVKKIRTKMYNHAQCQTGASATDEPEGLSAETR
;
A
#
# COMPACT_ATOMS: atom_id res chain seq x y z
N MET A 1 6.86 18.84 16.67
CA MET A 1 6.99 18.41 15.27
C MET A 1 5.75 17.60 14.97
N ASP A 2 5.05 17.84 13.86
CA ASP A 2 3.88 17.01 13.53
C ASP A 2 4.37 15.58 13.27
N ASP A 3 4.04 14.65 14.17
CA ASP A 3 4.53 13.25 14.22
C ASP A 3 4.18 12.38 13.00
N ASN A 4 3.53 12.96 11.99
CA ASN A 4 2.90 12.26 10.87
C ASN A 4 3.54 12.57 9.51
N GLN A 5 4.83 12.98 9.45
CA GLN A 5 5.50 13.26 8.18
C GLN A 5 6.00 12.03 7.42
N PHE A 6 6.05 10.85 8.06
CA PHE A 6 6.71 9.64 7.53
C PHE A 6 6.03 9.01 6.30
N TYR A 7 4.79 9.39 5.99
CA TYR A 7 4.06 8.89 4.82
C TYR A 7 4.20 9.77 3.57
N TYR A 8 4.92 10.90 3.64
CA TYR A 8 5.22 11.73 2.47
C TYR A 8 6.48 11.24 1.74
N LYS A 9 6.46 11.29 0.40
CA LYS A 9 7.63 11.01 -0.43
C LYS A 9 8.73 12.08 -0.25
N ASP A 10 8.32 13.33 -0.12
CA ASP A 10 9.20 14.48 0.11
C ASP A 10 8.69 15.22 1.35
N ILE A 11 9.48 15.15 2.42
CA ILE A 11 9.15 15.73 3.73
C ILE A 11 9.35 17.25 3.72
N GLU A 12 10.33 17.76 2.96
CA GLU A 12 10.67 19.18 2.91
C GLU A 12 9.60 19.97 2.14
N ASN A 13 9.11 19.42 1.03
CA ASN A 13 8.05 20.05 0.23
C ASN A 13 6.64 19.53 0.58
N ILE A 14 6.51 18.56 1.50
CA ILE A 14 5.26 17.90 1.89
C ILE A 14 4.52 17.39 0.63
N THR A 15 5.22 16.66 -0.23
CA THR A 15 4.65 16.12 -1.48
C THR A 15 4.67 14.59 -1.52
N GLY A 16 3.75 14.03 -2.30
CA GLY A 16 3.63 12.58 -2.47
C GLY A 16 3.12 11.86 -1.21
N PHE A 17 1.98 12.30 -0.68
CA PHE A 17 1.27 11.59 0.38
C PHE A 17 1.07 10.11 0.02
N ALA A 18 1.30 9.22 1.01
CA ALA A 18 1.24 7.76 0.92
C ALA A 18 2.17 7.12 -0.15
N GLN A 19 3.19 7.84 -0.61
CA GLN A 19 4.16 7.37 -1.63
C GLN A 19 5.58 7.23 -1.10
N HIS A 20 5.77 7.27 0.23
CA HIS A 20 7.06 6.95 0.81
C HIS A 20 7.45 5.50 0.51
N GLN A 21 8.73 5.25 0.21
CA GLN A 21 9.19 3.93 -0.24
C GLN A 21 8.94 2.83 0.78
N ILE A 22 8.94 3.17 2.08
CA ILE A 22 8.65 2.21 3.15
C ILE A 22 7.25 1.60 3.04
N ILE A 23 6.25 2.37 2.58
CA ILE A 23 4.88 1.89 2.37
C ILE A 23 4.88 0.84 1.27
N MET A 24 5.61 1.10 0.19
CA MET A 24 5.76 0.15 -0.92
C MET A 24 6.49 -1.12 -0.50
N SER A 25 7.55 -1.00 0.30
CA SER A 25 8.31 -2.15 0.80
C SER A 25 7.48 -3.04 1.73
N VAL A 26 6.73 -2.46 2.67
CA VAL A 26 5.81 -3.23 3.54
C VAL A 26 4.77 -3.95 2.69
N ILE A 27 4.20 -3.25 1.71
CA ILE A 27 3.23 -3.83 0.80
C ILE A 27 3.80 -5.04 0.04
N GLN A 28 5.03 -4.91 -0.44
CA GLN A 28 5.70 -5.96 -1.20
C GLN A 28 6.00 -7.19 -0.34
N GLU A 29 6.56 -6.98 0.85
CA GLU A 29 6.93 -8.08 1.74
C GLU A 29 5.72 -8.85 2.27
N GLU A 30 4.60 -8.18 2.55
CA GLU A 30 3.43 -8.82 3.16
C GLU A 30 2.47 -9.44 2.14
N TRP A 31 2.28 -8.84 0.96
CA TRP A 31 1.25 -9.27 0.01
C TRP A 31 1.77 -9.71 -1.36
N PHE A 32 3.04 -9.47 -1.68
CA PHE A 32 3.61 -9.70 -3.03
C PHE A 32 5.04 -10.27 -3.02
N ARG A 33 5.45 -10.95 -1.95
CA ARG A 33 6.80 -11.53 -1.80
C ARG A 33 7.01 -12.75 -2.71
N GLY A 34 5.96 -13.52 -2.95
CA GLY A 34 5.99 -14.76 -3.72
C GLY A 34 4.72 -15.01 -4.51
N LYS A 35 4.80 -15.93 -5.48
CA LYS A 35 3.73 -16.25 -6.44
C LYS A 35 2.44 -16.79 -5.81
N THR A 36 2.50 -17.17 -4.53
CA THR A 36 1.39 -17.73 -3.75
C THR A 36 0.82 -16.74 -2.73
N ASP A 37 1.22 -15.47 -2.77
CA ASP A 37 0.76 -14.51 -1.80
C ASP A 37 -0.63 -13.97 -2.13
N LEU A 38 -1.30 -13.46 -1.10
CA LEU A 38 -2.69 -13.02 -1.15
C LEU A 38 -2.94 -11.95 -2.23
N GLY A 39 -1.96 -11.08 -2.48
CA GLY A 39 -2.05 -10.04 -3.51
C GLY A 39 -2.13 -10.56 -4.94
N ILE A 40 -1.72 -11.82 -5.17
CA ILE A 40 -1.77 -12.52 -6.46
C ILE A 40 -3.03 -13.36 -6.58
N PHE A 41 -3.37 -14.13 -5.54
CA PHE A 41 -4.58 -14.96 -5.54
C PHE A 41 -5.86 -14.13 -5.60
N TYR A 42 -5.87 -12.97 -4.94
CA TYR A 42 -7.03 -12.08 -4.88
C TYR A 42 -6.79 -10.82 -5.72
N GLU A 43 -6.20 -10.96 -6.91
CA GLU A 43 -5.95 -9.83 -7.81
C GLU A 43 -7.18 -8.92 -7.98
N SER A 44 -8.38 -9.47 -8.13
CA SER A 44 -9.61 -8.68 -8.30
C SER A 44 -9.89 -7.74 -7.12
N HIS A 45 -9.49 -8.11 -5.91
CA HIS A 45 -9.65 -7.32 -4.69
C HIS A 45 -8.48 -6.36 -4.46
N PHE A 46 -7.28 -6.69 -4.94
CA PHE A 46 -6.06 -5.87 -4.78
C PHE A 46 -5.75 -4.95 -5.97
N ARG A 47 -6.42 -5.12 -7.12
CA ARG A 47 -6.21 -4.35 -8.38
C ARG A 47 -6.28 -2.84 -8.18
N LEU A 48 -7.02 -2.38 -7.16
CA LEU A 48 -6.91 -1.04 -6.61
C LEU A 48 -6.58 -1.15 -5.13
N PHE A 49 -5.33 -0.84 -4.74
CA PHE A 49 -4.89 -0.84 -3.35
C PHE A 49 -5.91 -0.16 -2.44
N LEU A 50 -6.66 -0.90 -1.62
CA LEU A 50 -7.77 -0.34 -0.83
C LEU A 50 -7.28 0.86 0.00
N LEU A 51 -8.08 1.91 0.10
CA LEU A 51 -7.71 3.10 0.89
C LEU A 51 -7.57 2.71 2.37
N GLU A 52 -8.39 1.76 2.79
CA GLU A 52 -8.37 1.05 4.06
C GLU A 52 -7.02 0.35 4.29
N LEU A 53 -6.47 -0.31 3.27
CA LEU A 53 -5.19 -0.98 3.37
C LEU A 53 -4.04 0.02 3.51
N LEU A 54 -4.09 1.14 2.79
CA LEU A 54 -3.11 2.21 2.94
C LEU A 54 -3.16 2.82 4.34
N ALA A 55 -4.36 3.09 4.87
CA ALA A 55 -4.53 3.57 6.24
C ALA A 55 -3.98 2.57 7.27
N LEU A 56 -4.20 1.27 7.05
CA LEU A 56 -3.67 0.22 7.92
C LEU A 56 -2.14 0.19 7.90
N VAL A 57 -1.52 0.23 6.73
CA VAL A 57 -0.05 0.27 6.60
C VAL A 57 0.53 1.52 7.25
N ILE A 58 -0.08 2.69 7.06
CA ILE A 58 0.35 3.93 7.72
C ILE A 58 0.26 3.80 9.24
N THR A 59 -0.81 3.21 9.75
CA THR A 59 -1.01 2.97 11.19
C THR A 59 0.04 2.00 11.74
N LEU A 60 0.33 0.92 11.00
CA LEU A 60 1.36 -0.04 11.37
C LEU A 60 2.74 0.61 11.42
N LEU A 61 3.05 1.51 10.48
CA LEU A 61 4.29 2.27 10.48
C LEU A 61 4.38 3.21 11.68
N GLU A 62 3.29 3.92 12.03
CA GLU A 62 3.25 4.75 13.25
C GLU A 62 3.48 3.89 14.50
N PHE A 63 2.89 2.70 14.56
CA PHE A 63 3.15 1.73 15.63
C PHE A 63 4.63 1.34 15.70
N CYS A 64 5.22 0.89 14.59
CA CYS A 64 6.63 0.52 14.55
C CYS A 64 7.54 1.68 14.94
N ILE A 65 7.23 2.91 14.53
CA ILE A 65 7.99 4.11 14.93
C ILE A 65 7.84 4.35 16.44
N SER A 66 6.63 4.17 16.99
CA SER A 66 6.37 4.33 18.42
C SER A 66 7.13 3.32 19.30
N GLU A 67 7.43 2.12 18.80
CA GLU A 67 8.27 1.15 19.52
C GLU A 67 9.71 1.63 19.72
N TRP A 68 10.16 2.61 18.93
CA TRP A 68 11.50 3.19 18.99
C TRP A 68 11.52 4.65 19.52
N SER A 69 10.37 5.19 19.97
CA SER A 69 10.25 6.62 20.32
C SER A 69 11.22 7.06 21.40
N ASP A 70 11.52 6.19 22.36
CA ASP A 70 12.34 6.50 23.53
C ASP A 70 13.84 6.29 23.27
N GLY A 71 14.22 6.07 21.99
CA GLY A 71 15.59 5.72 21.59
C GLY A 71 16.01 4.29 21.99
N SER A 72 15.09 3.52 22.57
CA SER A 72 15.26 2.10 22.90
C SER A 72 14.05 1.32 22.41
N PHE A 73 14.29 0.10 21.91
CA PHE A 73 13.22 -0.75 21.40
C PHE A 73 12.34 -1.26 22.55
N THR A 74 11.08 -0.83 22.55
CA THR A 74 10.05 -1.31 23.46
C THR A 74 9.03 -2.09 22.65
N LYS A 75 8.99 -3.41 22.86
CA LYS A 75 8.02 -4.28 22.18
C LYS A 75 6.60 -3.91 22.58
N GLY A 76 5.86 -3.32 21.66
CA GLY A 76 4.45 -3.00 21.80
C GLY A 76 3.56 -4.19 21.43
N VAL A 77 2.25 -4.00 21.62
CA VAL A 77 1.23 -4.89 21.07
C VAL A 77 0.41 -4.09 20.08
N PHE A 78 0.37 -4.56 18.83
CA PHE A 78 -0.51 -3.99 17.82
C PHE A 78 -1.89 -4.64 17.94
N ASP A 79 -2.76 -4.03 18.76
CA ASP A 79 -4.12 -4.48 18.98
C ASP A 79 -5.15 -3.44 18.53
N GLU A 80 -6.31 -3.95 18.08
CA GLU A 80 -7.39 -3.11 17.56
C GLU A 80 -7.86 -2.09 18.62
N LYS A 81 -7.92 -2.49 19.90
CA LYS A 81 -8.44 -1.62 20.96
C LYS A 81 -7.66 -0.31 21.09
N ASN A 82 -6.33 -0.35 20.99
CA ASN A 82 -5.49 0.82 21.19
C ASN A 82 -5.19 1.55 19.87
N TRP A 83 -5.13 0.83 18.75
CA TRP A 83 -4.73 1.40 17.46
C TRP A 83 -5.89 1.76 16.53
N LYS A 84 -7.12 1.31 16.81
CA LYS A 84 -8.29 1.68 16.03
C LYS A 84 -8.51 3.20 15.91
N PRO A 85 -8.38 4.02 16.98
CA PRO A 85 -8.55 5.47 16.86
C PRO A 85 -7.54 6.09 15.86
N LYS A 86 -6.31 5.61 15.86
CA LYS A 86 -5.25 6.06 14.94
C LYS A 86 -5.52 5.61 13.51
N TYR A 87 -5.96 4.37 13.34
CA TYR A 87 -6.41 3.86 12.05
C TYR A 87 -7.56 4.70 11.48
N ASP A 88 -8.58 5.01 12.28
CA ASP A 88 -9.73 5.80 11.84
C ASP A 88 -9.28 7.23 11.47
N GLU A 89 -8.34 7.83 12.20
CA GLU A 89 -7.72 9.13 11.86
C GLU A 89 -6.98 9.08 10.50
N HIS A 90 -6.15 8.06 10.29
CA HIS A 90 -5.43 7.88 9.02
C HIS A 90 -6.37 7.59 7.87
N LEU A 91 -7.44 6.84 8.11
CA LEU A 91 -8.46 6.55 7.11
C LEU A 91 -9.12 7.82 6.60
N VAL A 92 -9.47 8.76 7.50
CA VAL A 92 -10.00 10.07 7.12
C VAL A 92 -9.01 10.82 6.24
N LYS A 93 -7.71 10.87 6.61
CA LYS A 93 -6.68 11.55 5.81
C LYS A 93 -6.52 10.94 4.42
N VAL A 94 -6.50 9.61 4.33
CA VAL A 94 -6.39 8.89 3.06
C VAL A 94 -7.64 9.12 2.18
N GLN A 95 -8.83 9.18 2.79
CA GLN A 95 -10.07 9.50 2.09
C GLN A 95 -10.10 10.95 1.60
N GLU A 96 -9.67 11.91 2.43
CA GLU A 96 -9.54 13.31 2.03
C GLU A 96 -8.56 13.47 0.86
N TRP A 97 -7.40 12.82 0.93
CA TRP A 97 -6.45 12.76 -0.17
C TRP A 97 -7.07 12.22 -1.47
N ASN A 98 -7.83 11.13 -1.37
CA ASN A 98 -8.57 10.58 -2.50
C ASN A 98 -9.63 11.56 -3.03
N ASN A 99 -10.34 12.26 -2.15
CA ASN A 99 -11.40 13.20 -2.54
C ASN A 99 -10.85 14.47 -3.21
N LEU A 100 -9.64 14.90 -2.86
CA LEU A 100 -8.99 16.05 -3.50
C LEU A 100 -8.66 15.79 -4.98
N SER A 101 -8.28 14.56 -5.34
CA SER A 101 -7.89 14.23 -6.71
C SER A 101 -8.10 12.75 -7.05
N PRO A 102 -9.35 12.27 -7.15
CA PRO A 102 -9.65 10.83 -7.23
C PRO A 102 -9.01 10.13 -8.42
N GLU A 103 -8.95 10.81 -9.58
CA GLU A 103 -8.31 10.26 -10.78
C GLU A 103 -6.80 10.14 -10.65
N VAL A 104 -6.15 11.07 -9.94
CA VAL A 104 -4.71 11.05 -9.69
C VAL A 104 -4.38 9.96 -8.68
N VAL A 105 -5.15 9.90 -7.58
CA VAL A 105 -5.00 8.87 -6.54
C VAL A 105 -5.22 7.47 -7.11
N LYS A 106 -6.22 7.29 -7.96
CA LYS A 106 -6.45 6.03 -8.67
C LYS A 106 -5.23 5.63 -9.52
N LYS A 107 -4.67 6.57 -10.29
CA LYS A 107 -3.44 6.32 -11.08
C LYS A 107 -2.24 5.95 -10.20
N ILE A 108 -2.08 6.61 -9.06
CA ILE A 108 -1.01 6.31 -8.10
C ILE A 108 -1.18 4.88 -7.57
N ARG A 109 -2.38 4.53 -7.09
CA ARG A 109 -2.70 3.19 -6.55
C ARG A 109 -2.51 2.09 -7.60
N THR A 110 -2.92 2.32 -8.85
CA THR A 110 -2.67 1.38 -9.95
C THR A 110 -1.17 1.22 -10.22
N LYS A 111 -0.39 2.31 -10.21
CA LYS A 111 1.08 2.22 -10.35
C LYS A 111 1.73 1.44 -9.21
N MET A 112 1.28 1.63 -7.97
CA MET A 112 1.76 0.86 -6.81
C MET A 112 1.46 -0.62 -7.01
N TYR A 113 0.23 -0.98 -7.39
CA TYR A 113 -0.15 -2.36 -7.66
C TYR A 113 0.71 -3.02 -8.75
N ASN A 114 0.84 -2.36 -9.90
CA ASN A 114 1.66 -2.88 -11.00
C ASN A 114 3.13 -3.03 -10.57
N HIS A 115 3.66 -2.08 -9.80
CA HIS A 115 5.03 -2.16 -9.29
C HIS A 115 5.23 -3.32 -8.30
N ALA A 116 4.25 -3.60 -7.44
CA ALA A 116 4.28 -4.77 -6.56
C ALA A 116 4.30 -6.07 -7.36
N GLN A 117 3.42 -6.21 -8.37
CA GLN A 117 3.35 -7.41 -9.21
C GLN A 117 4.62 -7.68 -10.04
N CYS A 118 5.24 -6.63 -10.60
CA CYS A 118 6.46 -6.78 -11.39
C CYS A 118 7.61 -7.39 -10.59
N GLN A 119 7.69 -7.14 -9.28
CA GLN A 119 8.75 -7.71 -8.45
C GLN A 119 8.52 -9.19 -8.10
N THR A 120 7.27 -9.66 -8.10
CA THR A 120 6.95 -11.07 -7.81
C THR A 120 7.22 -12.02 -9.00
N GLY A 121 7.79 -11.50 -10.09
CA GLY A 121 8.15 -12.28 -11.29
C GLY A 121 6.97 -12.63 -12.18
N ALA A 122 5.84 -11.92 -12.04
CA ALA A 122 4.70 -12.00 -12.96
C ALA A 122 4.87 -10.93 -14.06
N SER A 123 5.70 -11.25 -15.05
CA SER A 123 5.67 -10.53 -16.32
C SER A 123 4.32 -10.81 -17.00
N ALA A 124 3.45 -9.81 -17.08
CA ALA A 124 2.27 -9.87 -17.92
C ALA A 124 2.69 -9.87 -19.39
N THR A 125 2.70 -11.03 -20.05
CA THR A 125 2.40 -11.18 -21.48
C THR A 125 2.00 -12.64 -21.74
N ASP A 126 0.75 -13.00 -21.47
CA ASP A 126 0.08 -14.01 -22.28
C ASP A 126 -0.80 -13.24 -23.25
N GLU A 127 -0.32 -13.09 -24.48
CA GLU A 127 -1.21 -12.79 -25.62
C GLU A 127 -2.24 -13.93 -25.70
N PRO A 128 -3.52 -13.63 -25.97
CA PRO A 128 -4.46 -14.68 -26.32
C PRO A 128 -4.05 -15.21 -27.70
N GLU A 129 -3.33 -16.33 -27.74
CA GLU A 129 -3.14 -17.10 -28.96
C GLU A 129 -4.53 -17.37 -29.55
N GLY A 130 -4.76 -16.71 -30.68
CA GLY A 130 -6.01 -16.73 -31.39
C GLY A 130 -6.42 -18.17 -31.68
N LEU A 131 -7.65 -18.46 -31.28
CA LEU A 131 -8.47 -19.55 -31.77
C LEU A 131 -8.45 -19.53 -33.31
N SER A 132 -7.55 -20.25 -33.97
CA SER A 132 -7.66 -20.55 -35.40
C SER A 132 -8.57 -21.77 -35.56
N ALA A 133 -9.86 -21.50 -35.53
CA ALA A 133 -10.81 -22.31 -36.28
C ALA A 133 -10.60 -22.06 -37.79
N GLU A 134 -10.96 -23.07 -38.60
CA GLU A 134 -11.21 -23.02 -40.06
C GLU A 134 -9.94 -23.18 -40.94
N THR A 135 -9.81 -24.05 -41.95
CA THR A 135 -10.69 -24.94 -42.73
C THR A 135 -9.80 -25.84 -43.60
N ARG A 136 -10.08 -27.15 -43.73
CA ARG A 136 -10.31 -27.91 -45.00
C ARG A 136 -10.03 -29.41 -44.86
#